data_AF-A0A0D5YIN8-F1
#
_entry.id   AF-A0A0D5YIN8-F1
#
_cell.length_a   1.000
_cell.length_b   1.000
_cell.length_c   1.000
_cell.angle_alpha   90.00
_cell.angle_beta   90.00
_cell.angle_gamma   90.00
#
_symmetry.space_group_name_H-M   'P 1'
#
loop_
_entity.id
_entity.type
_entity.pdbx_description
1 polymer ?
#
loop_
_entity_poly.entity_id
_entity_poly.type
_entity_poly.pdbx_seq_one_letter_code
_entity_poly.pdbx_strand_id
1 'polypeptide(L)'
;MLLNHKLDVIKPQNIICDKSYMSTEQAFEIVAKIIFDRACTLVVGGNPAYESELVLRHIEMCMVEWGYKSAKVAEYYDMLKAENDNFRSMGIC
;
A
#
# COMPACT_ATOMS: atom_id res chain seq x y z
N MET A 1 10.20 40.62 42.80
CA MET A 1 9.24 39.90 41.93
C MET A 1 9.70 40.14 40.50
N LEU A 2 10.60 39.34 39.90
CA LEU A 2 10.43 37.94 39.48
C LEU A 2 9.07 37.73 38.82
N LEU A 3 9.00 37.69 37.49
CA LEU A 3 8.41 36.61 36.69
C LEU A 3 8.51 36.91 35.17
N ASN A 4 9.30 36.06 34.49
CA ASN A 4 9.10 35.56 33.12
C ASN A 4 9.50 36.48 31.94
N HIS A 5 10.78 36.58 31.53
CA HIS A 5 11.52 35.56 30.77
C HIS A 5 10.69 34.32 30.38
N LYS A 6 10.07 34.31 29.17
CA LYS A 6 9.80 33.13 28.30
C LYS A 6 8.68 33.39 27.29
N LEU A 7 8.87 34.31 26.35
CA LEU A 7 8.09 34.29 25.10
C LEU A 7 8.97 34.27 23.83
N ASP A 8 10.26 33.93 23.97
CA ASP A 8 11.14 33.56 22.85
C ASP A 8 11.03 32.07 22.44
N VAL A 9 9.98 31.39 22.88
CA VAL A 9 9.71 29.98 22.58
C VAL A 9 8.23 29.93 22.21
N ILE A 10 7.87 30.11 20.94
CA ILE A 10 7.69 29.01 19.99
C ILE A 10 8.02 29.55 18.60
N LYS A 11 9.24 29.29 18.11
CA LYS A 11 9.43 29.18 16.65
C LYS A 11 8.62 27.95 16.21
N PRO A 12 7.84 28.02 15.11
CA PRO A 12 7.26 26.80 14.57
C PRO A 12 8.41 25.83 14.35
N GLN A 13 8.33 24.67 14.99
CA GLN A 13 9.24 23.58 14.68
C GLN A 13 9.07 23.34 13.19
N ASN A 14 10.09 23.68 12.41
CA ASN A 14 10.22 23.21 11.05
C ASN A 14 10.41 21.70 11.20
N ILE A 15 9.31 20.95 11.24
CA ILE A 15 9.33 19.51 11.06
C ILE A 15 9.76 19.34 9.60
N ILE A 16 11.07 19.39 9.39
CA ILE A 16 11.68 18.80 8.23
C ILE A 16 11.44 17.30 8.43
N CYS A 17 10.25 16.84 8.02
CA CYS A 17 10.14 15.48 7.54
C CYS A 17 11.27 15.38 6.52
N ASP A 18 12.26 14.57 6.83
CA ASP A 18 13.32 14.20 5.90
C ASP A 18 12.60 13.62 4.67
N LYS A 19 12.21 14.51 3.75
CA LYS A 19 11.59 14.19 2.48
C LYS A 19 12.72 13.60 1.66
N SER A 20 13.12 12.38 2.00
CA SER A 20 13.52 11.43 0.98
C SER A 20 12.33 11.40 0.02
N TYR A 21 12.48 12.08 -1.12
CA TYR A 21 11.47 12.10 -2.14
C TYR A 21 11.38 10.66 -2.67
N MET A 22 10.51 9.87 -2.07
CA MET A 22 10.19 8.54 -2.56
C MET A 22 9.70 8.69 -3.99
N SER A 23 10.26 7.91 -4.91
CA SER A 23 9.82 7.95 -6.30
C SER A 23 8.36 7.51 -6.36
N THR A 24 7.59 8.02 -7.33
CA THR A 24 6.18 7.66 -7.45
C THR A 24 6.03 6.16 -7.67
N GLU A 25 6.95 5.53 -8.40
CA GLU A 25 7.03 4.09 -8.60
C GLU A 25 7.17 3.33 -7.28
N GLN A 26 8.08 3.77 -6.42
CA GLN A 26 8.26 3.19 -5.08
C GLN A 26 7.00 3.35 -4.22
N ALA A 27 6.28 4.47 -4.36
CA ALA A 27 5.02 4.67 -3.66
C ALA A 27 3.98 3.62 -4.04
N PHE A 28 3.83 3.35 -5.35
CA PHE A 28 2.93 2.32 -5.84
C PHE A 28 3.33 0.92 -5.37
N GLU A 29 4.63 0.59 -5.38
CA GLU A 29 5.12 -0.70 -4.89
C GLU A 29 4.82 -0.91 -3.39
N ILE A 30 4.99 0.14 -2.58
CA ILE A 30 4.69 0.08 -1.14
C ILE A 30 3.19 -0.11 -0.90
N VAL A 31 2.35 0.67 -1.59
CA VAL A 31 0.88 0.55 -1.45
C VAL A 31 0.42 -0.84 -1.89
N ALA A 32 0.91 -1.35 -3.02
CA ALA A 32 0.62 -2.70 -3.48
C ALA A 32 1.02 -3.76 -2.45
N LYS A 33 2.20 -3.63 -1.81
CA LYS A 33 2.63 -4.57 -0.76
C LYS A 33 1.70 -4.54 0.46
N ILE A 34 1.27 -3.35 0.90
CA ILE A 34 0.34 -3.22 2.03
C ILE A 34 -0.97 -3.93 1.73
N ILE A 35 -1.50 -3.77 0.51
CA ILE A 35 -2.74 -4.42 0.09
C ILE A 35 -2.55 -5.94 0.03
N PHE A 36 -1.46 -6.40 -0.57
CA PHE A 36 -1.13 -7.82 -0.68
C PHE A 36 -1.01 -8.47 0.71
N ASP A 37 -0.31 -7.84 1.65
CA ASP A 37 -0.15 -8.37 3.01
C ASP A 37 -1.48 -8.50 3.74
N ARG A 38 -2.36 -7.50 3.61
CA ARG A 38 -3.72 -7.57 4.16
C ARG A 38 -4.52 -8.69 3.50
N ALA A 39 -4.41 -8.85 2.19
CA ALA A 39 -5.06 -9.93 1.46
C ALA A 39 -4.61 -11.31 1.96
N CYS A 40 -3.30 -11.49 2.18
CA CYS A 40 -2.75 -12.72 2.76
C CYS A 40 -3.35 -13.03 4.13
N THR A 41 -3.59 -12.02 4.99
CA THR A 41 -4.24 -12.27 6.29
C THR A 41 -5.67 -12.77 6.15
N LEU A 42 -6.42 -12.31 5.13
CA LEU A 42 -7.77 -12.80 4.83
C LEU A 42 -7.73 -14.25 4.34
N VAL A 43 -6.85 -14.54 3.37
CA VAL A 43 -6.67 -15.87 2.78
C VAL A 43 -6.28 -16.89 3.84
N VAL A 44 -5.31 -16.57 4.70
CA VAL A 44 -4.90 -17.43 5.83
C VAL A 44 -6.05 -17.62 6.83
N GLY A 45 -6.89 -16.60 7.00
CA GLY A 45 -8.13 -16.69 7.79
C GLY A 45 -9.27 -17.47 7.13
N GLY A 46 -9.04 -18.06 5.95
CA GLY A 46 -10.03 -18.82 5.19
C GLY A 46 -11.05 -17.97 4.44
N ASN A 47 -10.79 -16.67 4.30
CA ASN A 47 -11.66 -15.75 3.59
C ASN A 47 -11.04 -15.35 2.25
N PRO A 48 -11.80 -15.35 1.15
CA PRO A 48 -11.30 -14.84 -0.11
C PRO A 48 -11.05 -13.33 -0.05
N ALA A 49 -10.07 -12.86 -0.81
CA ALA A 49 -9.63 -11.46 -0.83
C ALA A 49 -9.91 -10.80 -2.19
N TYR A 50 -11.16 -10.85 -2.65
CA TYR A 50 -11.56 -10.37 -3.98
C TYR A 50 -11.30 -8.90 -4.23
N GLU A 51 -11.66 -8.07 -3.27
CA GLU A 51 -11.48 -6.63 -3.39
C GLU A 51 -9.98 -6.30 -3.52
N SER A 52 -9.13 -7.01 -2.77
CA SER A 52 -7.69 -6.83 -2.86
C SER A 52 -7.12 -7.28 -4.20
N GLU A 53 -7.61 -8.38 -4.81
CA GLU A 53 -7.25 -8.78 -6.18
C GLU A 53 -7.59 -7.68 -7.19
N LEU A 54 -8.81 -7.13 -7.13
CA LEU A 54 -9.26 -6.07 -8.04
C LEU A 54 -8.45 -4.79 -7.86
N VAL A 55 -8.12 -4.40 -6.62
CA VAL A 55 -7.32 -3.21 -6.36
C VAL A 55 -5.89 -3.40 -6.84
N LEU A 56 -5.25 -4.56 -6.64
CA LEU A 56 -3.91 -4.83 -7.16
C LEU A 56 -3.87 -4.76 -8.68
N ARG A 57 -4.88 -5.31 -9.36
CA ARG A 57 -5.04 -5.16 -10.81
C ARG A 57 -5.17 -3.70 -11.23
N HIS A 58 -5.96 -2.92 -10.50
CA HIS A 58 -6.14 -1.50 -10.81
C HIS A 58 -4.85 -0.69 -10.63
N ILE A 59 -4.08 -0.99 -9.58
CA ILE A 59 -2.76 -0.40 -9.39
C ILE A 59 -1.84 -0.74 -10.56
N GLU A 60 -1.77 -2.01 -10.99
CA GLU A 60 -0.97 -2.39 -12.15
C GLU A 60 -1.37 -1.60 -13.41
N MET A 61 -2.67 -1.47 -13.68
CA MET A 61 -3.18 -0.69 -14.81
C MET A 61 -2.77 0.79 -14.72
N CYS A 62 -2.94 1.44 -13.57
CA CYS A 62 -2.55 2.83 -13.38
C CYS A 62 -1.04 3.05 -13.56
N MET A 63 -0.21 2.10 -13.10
CA MET A 63 1.24 2.17 -13.30
C MET A 63 1.58 2.07 -14.80
N VAL A 64 0.94 1.14 -15.52
CA VAL A 64 1.14 0.98 -16.97
C VAL A 64 0.74 2.23 -17.73
N GLU A 65 -0.38 2.87 -17.38
CA GLU A 65 -0.81 4.14 -17.98
C GLU A 65 0.17 5.29 -17.70
N TRP A 66 0.86 5.25 -16.54
CA TRP A 66 1.96 6.17 -16.22
C TRP A 66 3.23 5.88 -17.07
N GLY A 67 3.31 4.72 -17.73
CA GLY A 67 4.49 4.29 -18.49
C GLY A 67 5.50 3.50 -17.65
N TYR A 68 5.07 2.96 -16.51
CA TYR A 68 5.90 2.12 -15.63
C TYR A 68 5.24 0.77 -15.38
N LYS A 69 6.01 -0.32 -15.41
CA LYS A 69 5.52 -1.64 -15.03
C LYS A 69 6.40 -2.22 -13.93
N SER A 70 5.81 -2.55 -12.78
CA SER A 70 6.51 -3.25 -11.71
C SER A 70 6.23 -4.74 -11.78
N ALA A 71 7.29 -5.54 -11.92
CA ALA A 71 7.20 -7.00 -11.85
C ALA A 71 6.66 -7.49 -10.50
N LYS A 72 6.98 -6.78 -9.41
CA LYS A 72 6.51 -7.13 -8.05
C LYS A 72 5.01 -6.97 -7.92
N VAL A 73 4.45 -5.88 -8.45
CA VAL A 73 3.01 -5.62 -8.38
C VAL A 73 2.23 -6.65 -9.20
N ALA A 74 2.75 -7.00 -10.38
CA ALA A 74 2.19 -8.08 -11.21
C ALA A 74 2.21 -9.43 -10.47
N GLU A 75 3.33 -9.77 -9.83
CA GLU A 75 3.45 -11.00 -9.03
C GLU A 75 2.46 -11.04 -7.87
N TYR A 76 2.27 -9.94 -7.14
CA TYR A 76 1.27 -9.86 -6.07
C TYR A 76 -0.15 -10.08 -6.58
N TYR A 77 -0.49 -9.52 -7.74
CA TYR A 77 -1.78 -9.75 -8.37
C TYR A 77 -1.96 -11.22 -8.76
N ASP A 78 -0.98 -11.82 -9.45
CA ASP A 78 -1.05 -13.20 -9.93
C ASP A 78 -1.17 -14.21 -8.77
N MET A 79 -0.38 -14.03 -7.71
CA MET A 79 -0.44 -14.86 -6.50
C MET A 79 -1.82 -14.79 -5.85
N LEU A 80 -2.35 -13.57 -5.68
CA LEU A 80 -3.64 -13.40 -5.02
C LEU A 80 -4.79 -13.90 -5.87
N LYS A 81 -4.70 -13.70 -7.19
CA LYS A 81 -5.65 -14.24 -8.16
C LYS A 81 -5.71 -15.76 -8.09
N ALA A 82 -4.57 -16.44 -8.02
CA ALA A 82 -4.53 -17.90 -7.93
C ALA A 82 -5.26 -18.42 -6.68
N GLU A 83 -5.03 -17.80 -5.51
CA GLU A 83 -5.73 -18.21 -4.28
C GLU A 83 -7.23 -17.90 -4.32
N ASN A 84 -7.61 -16.74 -4.85
CA ASN A 84 -9.02 -16.40 -5.05
C ASN A 84 -9.70 -17.35 -6.05
N ASP A 85 -9.02 -17.79 -7.10
CA ASP A 85 -9.53 -18.80 -8.03
C ASP A 85 -9.69 -20.17 -7.34
N ASN A 86 -8.83 -20.52 -6.39
CA ASN A 86 -9.02 -21.72 -5.56
C ASN A 86 -10.31 -21.62 -4.76
N PHE A 87 -10.57 -20.50 -4.08
CA PHE A 87 -11.82 -20.30 -3.35
C PHE A 87 -13.05 -20.40 -4.28
N ARG A 88 -12.98 -19.84 -5.49
CA ARG A 88 -14.05 -19.94 -6.51
C ARG A 88 -14.31 -21.38 -6.91
N SER A 89 -13.24 -22.16 -7.10
CA SER A 89 -13.36 -23.59 -7.43
C SER A 89 -14.01 -24.41 -6.30
N MET A 90 -13.89 -23.96 -5.06
CA MET A 90 -14.49 -24.58 -3.88
C MET A 90 -15.95 -24.14 -3.64
N GLY A 91 -16.48 -23.20 -4.42
CA GLY A 91 -17.85 -22.68 -4.27
C GLY A 91 -18.04 -21.79 -3.04
N ILE A 92 -16.95 -21.26 -2.47
CA ILE A 92 -16.99 -20.31 -1.35
C ILE A 92 -17.42 -18.89 -1.84
N CYS A 93 -17.63 -18.77 -3.16
CA CYS A 93 -17.69 -17.51 -3.93
C CYS A 93 -17.84 -17.76 -5.43
#